data_AF-U7VDE6-F1
#
_entry.id   AF-U7VDE6-F1
#
_cell.length_a   1.000
_cell.length_b   1.000
_cell.length_c   1.000
_cell.angle_alpha   90.00
_cell.angle_beta   90.00
_cell.angle_gamma   90.00
#
_symmetry.space_group_name_H-M   'P 1'
#
loop_
_entity.id
_entity.type
_entity.pdbx_description
1 polymer ?
#
loop_
_entity_poly.entity_id
_entity_poly.type
_entity_poly.pdbx_seq_one_letter_code
_entity_poly.pdbx_strand_id
1 'polypeptide(L)'
;MKTQILIWGILFKGRICKMDKFTLENYNNWLTSDYIDLKDREDLESIKGNEAEIEDRFYTNLSFGTGGMRGVRGVGINRINKYTIRKATQGLANYILESTGE
;
A
#
# COMPACT_ATOMS: atom_id res chain seq x y z
N MET A 1 -48.70 -17.63 22.81
CA MET A 1 -47.62 -18.10 21.90
C MET A 1 -47.22 -16.96 20.98
N LYS A 2 -46.06 -16.34 21.24
CA LYS A 2 -45.18 -15.61 20.31
C LYS A 2 -44.14 -14.87 21.17
N THR A 3 -43.13 -15.63 21.60
CA THR A 3 -41.91 -15.12 22.22
C THR A 3 -41.08 -14.42 21.16
N GLN A 4 -41.18 -13.10 21.09
CA GLN A 4 -40.24 -12.25 20.37
C GLN A 4 -39.09 -11.94 21.34
N ILE A 5 -38.20 -12.92 21.50
CA ILE A 5 -36.99 -12.80 22.30
C ILE A 5 -35.93 -12.14 21.41
N LEU A 6 -35.77 -10.84 21.66
CA LEU A 6 -34.58 -10.05 21.34
C LEU A 6 -33.34 -10.72 21.94
N ILE A 7 -32.59 -11.50 21.15
CA ILE A 7 -31.16 -11.73 21.39
C ILE A 7 -30.43 -11.68 20.04
N TRP A 8 -30.54 -10.53 19.37
CA TRP A 8 -29.53 -10.07 18.41
C TRP A 8 -28.36 -9.48 19.20
N GLY A 9 -27.58 -10.33 19.87
CA GLY A 9 -26.62 -9.80 20.84
C GLY A 9 -25.70 -10.83 21.47
N ILE A 10 -25.20 -11.79 20.70
CA ILE A 10 -24.13 -12.68 21.16
C ILE A 10 -22.99 -12.70 20.13
N LEU A 11 -22.09 -11.72 20.34
CA LEU A 11 -20.66 -11.97 20.42
C LEU A 11 -19.91 -12.53 19.19
N PHE A 12 -20.08 -11.93 18.02
CA PHE A 12 -19.03 -11.92 16.99
C PHE A 12 -18.28 -10.58 17.01
N LYS A 13 -17.51 -10.35 18.07
CA LYS A 13 -16.41 -9.36 18.09
C LYS A 13 -15.07 -10.09 18.06
N GLY A 14 -14.93 -11.04 17.14
CA GLY A 14 -13.63 -11.37 16.59
C GLY A 14 -13.22 -10.21 15.70
N ARG A 15 -12.11 -9.55 16.02
CA ARG A 15 -11.55 -8.45 15.25
C ARG A 15 -11.16 -8.99 13.87
N ILE A 16 -12.11 -8.99 12.92
CA ILE A 16 -11.78 -9.11 11.49
C ILE A 16 -10.99 -7.84 11.21
N CYS A 17 -9.67 -7.95 11.10
CA CYS A 17 -8.83 -6.86 10.62
C CYS A 17 -9.20 -6.64 9.14
N LYS A 18 -10.28 -5.89 8.89
CA LYS A 18 -10.56 -5.45 7.54
C LYS A 18 -9.46 -4.46 7.18
N MET A 19 -8.56 -4.89 6.30
CA MET A 19 -7.58 -4.04 5.66
C MET A 19 -8.26 -2.74 5.20
N ASP A 20 -7.58 -1.63 5.41
CA ASP A 20 -8.06 -0.33 4.95
C ASP A 20 -8.25 -0.34 3.42
N LYS A 21 -9.28 0.37 2.96
CA LYS A 21 -9.64 0.45 1.54
C LYS A 21 -8.49 0.99 0.69
N PHE A 22 -7.77 2.00 1.17
CA PHE A 22 -6.61 2.59 0.48
C PHE A 22 -5.49 1.56 0.26
N THR A 23 -5.15 0.78 1.30
CA THR A 23 -4.13 -0.28 1.24
C THR A 23 -4.51 -1.32 0.18
N LEU A 24 -5.75 -1.81 0.23
CA LEU A 24 -6.22 -2.86 -0.69
C LEU A 24 -6.27 -2.36 -2.14
N GLU A 25 -6.72 -1.12 -2.36
CA GLU A 25 -6.74 -0.50 -3.69
C GLU A 25 -5.33 -0.33 -4.25
N ASN A 26 -4.38 0.19 -3.46
CA ASN A 26 -3.01 0.34 -3.91
C ASN A 26 -2.34 -1.01 -4.21
N TYR A 27 -2.54 -2.02 -3.37
CA TYR A 27 -2.02 -3.36 -3.62
C TYR A 27 -2.54 -3.94 -4.93
N ASN A 28 -3.86 -3.86 -5.15
CA ASN A 28 -4.48 -4.34 -6.39
C ASN A 28 -4.01 -3.55 -7.62
N ASN A 29 -3.88 -2.23 -7.52
CA ASN A 29 -3.36 -1.39 -8.60
C ASN A 29 -1.92 -1.77 -8.99
N TRP A 30 -1.09 -2.15 -8.01
CA TRP A 30 0.26 -2.63 -8.29
C TRP A 30 0.27 -4.01 -8.96
N LEU A 31 -0.62 -4.92 -8.56
CA LEU A 31 -0.75 -6.24 -9.19
C LEU A 31 -1.19 -6.14 -10.66
N THR A 32 -2.13 -5.23 -10.97
CA THR A 32 -2.71 -5.08 -12.31
C THR A 32 -1.97 -4.11 -13.22
N SER A 33 -0.97 -3.39 -12.70
CA SER A 33 -0.23 -2.41 -13.49
C SER A 33 0.72 -3.08 -14.50
N ASP A 34 0.68 -2.62 -15.74
CA ASP A 34 1.61 -3.00 -16.81
C ASP A 34 3.02 -2.41 -16.64
N TYR A 35 3.18 -1.45 -15.72
CA TYR A 35 4.47 -0.80 -15.46
C TYR A 35 5.37 -1.63 -14.52
N ILE A 36 4.79 -2.63 -13.83
CA ILE A 36 5.50 -3.48 -12.88
C ILE A 36 6.09 -4.68 -13.61
N ASP A 37 7.38 -4.91 -13.42
CA ASP A 37 8.10 -6.05 -13.99
C ASP A 37 7.55 -7.37 -13.43
N LEU A 38 7.59 -8.43 -14.24
CA LEU A 38 7.11 -9.77 -13.88
C LEU A 38 7.66 -10.26 -12.53
N LYS A 39 8.96 -10.10 -12.30
CA LYS A 39 9.61 -10.52 -11.04
C LYS A 39 9.07 -9.78 -9.81
N ASP A 40 8.76 -8.49 -9.95
CA ASP A 40 8.22 -7.70 -8.84
C ASP A 40 6.73 -8.03 -8.62
N ARG A 41 6.01 -8.42 -9.68
CA ARG A 41 4.64 -8.96 -9.56
C ARG A 41 4.64 -10.31 -8.84
N GLU A 42 5.56 -11.22 -9.18
CA GLU A 42 5.73 -12.49 -8.48
C GLU A 42 6.02 -12.29 -6.98
N ASP A 43 6.84 -11.29 -6.62
CA ASP A 43 7.07 -10.93 -5.20
C ASP A 43 5.76 -10.50 -4.52
N LEU A 44 4.94 -9.68 -5.17
CA LEU A 44 3.63 -9.28 -4.64
C LEU A 44 2.65 -10.45 -4.58
N GLU A 45 2.65 -11.35 -5.55
CA GLU A 45 1.80 -12.54 -5.51
C GLU A 45 2.22 -13.51 -4.40
N SER A 46 3.51 -13.56 -4.06
CA SER A 46 4.02 -14.42 -2.97
C SER A 46 3.48 -14.03 -1.58
N ILE A 47 3.11 -12.76 -1.39
CA ILE A 47 2.52 -12.25 -0.15
C ILE A 47 0.98 -12.28 -0.17
N LYS A 48 0.36 -12.80 -1.23
CA LYS A 48 -1.10 -12.90 -1.36
C LYS A 48 -1.68 -13.75 -0.21
N GLY A 49 -2.52 -13.13 0.61
CA GLY A 49 -3.12 -13.77 1.80
C GLY A 49 -2.38 -13.46 3.11
N ASN A 50 -1.21 -12.82 3.07
CA ASN A 50 -0.57 -12.26 4.24
C ASN A 50 -1.01 -10.80 4.43
N GLU A 51 -2.11 -10.61 5.14
CA GLU A 51 -2.70 -9.28 5.33
C GLU A 51 -1.75 -8.30 6.01
N ALA A 52 -0.98 -8.75 7.01
CA ALA A 52 -0.04 -7.89 7.73
C ALA A 52 1.10 -7.37 6.83
N GLU A 53 1.62 -8.20 5.94
CA GLU A 53 2.70 -7.80 5.02
C GLU A 53 2.18 -6.85 3.93
N ILE A 54 0.95 -7.09 3.45
CA ILE A 54 0.28 -6.19 2.50
C ILE A 54 0.01 -4.84 3.18
N GLU A 55 -0.51 -4.85 4.41
CA GLU A 55 -0.72 -3.63 5.19
C GLU A 55 0.59 -2.85 5.31
N ASP A 56 1.66 -3.47 5.83
CA ASP A 56 2.94 -2.80 6.06
C ASP A 56 3.55 -2.20 4.77
N ARG A 57 3.34 -2.83 3.61
CA ARG A 57 3.84 -2.35 2.31
C ARG A 57 2.99 -1.24 1.68
N PHE A 58 1.69 -1.15 2.00
CA PHE A 58 0.72 -0.33 1.27
C PHE A 58 -0.12 0.63 2.13
N TYR A 59 0.02 0.64 3.45
CA TYR A 59 -0.76 1.54 4.33
C TYR A 59 -0.41 3.04 4.17
N THR A 60 0.78 3.35 3.66
CA THR A 60 1.22 4.73 3.46
C THR A 60 2.27 4.83 2.35
N ASN A 61 2.53 6.05 1.89
CA ASN A 61 3.69 6.29 1.03
C ASN A 61 4.96 6.38 1.88
N LEU A 62 6.07 5.93 1.29
CA LEU A 62 7.39 6.08 1.88
C LEU A 62 7.65 7.56 2.21
N SER A 63 7.95 7.86 3.47
CA SER A 63 8.14 9.21 3.94
C SER A 63 9.54 9.75 3.61
N PHE A 64 9.61 11.07 3.41
CA PHE A 64 10.86 11.81 3.24
C PHE A 64 11.24 12.45 4.58
N GLY A 65 12.33 12.00 5.20
CA GLY A 65 12.85 12.57 6.45
C GLY A 65 13.89 13.66 6.22
N THR A 66 14.40 14.26 7.29
CA THR A 66 15.51 15.25 7.26
C THR A 66 16.75 14.71 6.54
N GLY A 67 16.97 13.40 6.60
CA GLY A 67 18.05 12.70 5.91
C GLY A 67 17.67 12.06 4.58
N GLY A 68 16.56 12.45 3.95
CA GLY A 68 16.08 11.92 2.68
C GLY A 68 15.11 10.73 2.80
N MET A 69 14.84 10.09 1.65
CA MET A 69 14.04 8.86 1.58
C MET A 69 14.80 7.69 2.20
N ARG A 70 14.20 7.03 3.19
CA ARG A 70 14.74 5.84 3.84
C ARG A 70 13.60 4.88 4.14
N GLY A 71 13.85 3.58 4.00
CA GLY A 71 12.84 2.57 4.28
C GLY A 71 13.33 1.16 3.97
N VAL A 72 12.49 0.18 4.28
CA VAL A 72 12.75 -1.23 3.99
C VAL A 72 12.75 -1.44 2.48
N ARG A 73 13.69 -2.25 1.98
CA ARG A 73 13.74 -2.63 0.57
C ARG A 73 12.62 -3.62 0.26
N GLY A 74 11.88 -3.41 -0.83
CA GLY A 74 10.82 -4.32 -1.27
C GLY A 74 9.85 -3.68 -2.24
N VAL A 75 8.93 -4.47 -2.78
CA VAL A 75 7.88 -3.97 -3.68
C VAL A 75 6.73 -3.41 -2.84
N GLY A 76 6.28 -2.19 -3.15
CA GLY A 76 5.23 -1.48 -2.41
C GLY A 76 5.46 0.03 -2.31
N ILE A 77 4.42 0.77 -1.94
CA ILE A 77 4.48 2.24 -1.82
C ILE A 77 5.19 2.70 -0.54
N ASN A 78 5.20 1.88 0.51
CA ASN A 78 5.93 2.11 1.76
C ASN A 78 7.32 1.44 1.76
N ARG A 79 7.93 1.24 0.59
CA ARG A 79 9.22 0.55 0.44
C ARG A 79 10.17 1.32 -0.46
N ILE A 80 11.47 1.14 -0.22
CA ILE A 80 12.51 1.59 -1.13
C ILE A 80 12.59 0.61 -2.30
N ASN A 81 12.25 1.07 -3.50
CA ASN A 81 12.37 0.34 -4.74
C ASN A 81 12.57 1.28 -5.92
N LYS A 82 12.84 0.71 -7.10
CA LYS A 82 13.07 1.49 -8.33
C LYS A 82 11.87 2.38 -8.69
N TYR A 83 10.64 1.97 -8.39
CA TYR A 83 9.43 2.73 -8.74
C TYR A 83 9.26 3.95 -7.83
N THR A 84 9.43 3.80 -6.52
CA THR A 84 9.36 4.92 -5.56
C THR A 84 10.49 5.93 -5.81
N ILE A 85 11.70 5.45 -6.11
CA ILE A 85 12.83 6.31 -6.50
C ILE A 85 12.51 7.06 -7.79
N ARG A 86 12.07 6.38 -8.86
CA ARG A 86 11.71 7.02 -10.13
C ARG A 86 10.62 8.08 -9.95
N LYS A 87 9.59 7.79 -9.14
CA LYS A 87 8.51 8.73 -8.83
C LYS A 87 9.05 9.99 -8.15
N ALA A 88 9.93 9.83 -7.15
CA ALA A 88 10.54 10.97 -6.46
C ALA A 88 11.45 11.78 -7.40
N THR A 89 12.27 11.12 -8.22
CA THR A 89 13.14 11.79 -9.21
C THR A 89 12.32 12.56 -10.24
N GLN A 90 11.24 11.96 -10.77
CA GLN A 90 10.35 12.65 -11.70
C GLN A 90 9.64 13.83 -11.05
N GLY A 91 9.19 13.67 -9.80
CA GLY A 91 8.58 14.77 -9.03
C GLY A 91 9.56 15.92 -8.84
N LEU A 92 10.83 15.63 -8.53
CA LEU A 92 11.88 16.64 -8.42
C LEU A 92 12.15 17.33 -9.76
N ALA A 93 12.24 16.58 -10.86
CA ALA A 93 12.42 17.15 -12.20
C ALA A 93 11.27 18.08 -12.57
N ASN A 94 10.01 17.65 -12.35
CA ASN A 94 8.83 18.48 -12.58
C ASN A 94 8.85 19.76 -11.74
N TYR A 95 9.25 19.65 -10.47
CA TYR A 95 9.35 20.81 -9.57
C TYR A 95 10.38 21.82 -10.06
N ILE A 96 11.55 21.35 -10.54
CA ILE A 96 12.58 22.23 -11.12
C ILE A 96 12.02 22.93 -12.36
N LEU A 97 11.45 22.19 -13.32
CA LEU A 97 10.85 22.76 -14.53
C LEU A 97 9.80 23.85 -14.20
N GLU A 98 8.94 23.59 -13.22
CA GLU A 98 7.92 24.54 -12.77
C GLU A 98 8.53 25.76 -12.05
N SER A 99 9.56 25.56 -11.24
CA SER A 99 10.15 26.61 -10.39
C SER A 99 11.15 27.49 -11.14
N THR A 100 11.88 26.94 -12.12
CA THR A 100 12.96 27.64 -12.83
C THR A 100 12.67 27.91 -14.30
N GLY A 101 11.65 27.29 -14.91
CA GLY A 101 11.21 27.58 -16.28
C GLY A 101 12.19 27.19 -17.39
N GLU A 102 13.24 26.43 -17.07
CA GLU A 102 14.20 25.82 -18.01
C GLU A 102 14.09 24.30 -17.99
#